data_AF-M2WIA4-F1
#
_entry.id   AF-M2WIA4-F1
#
_cell.length_a   1.000
_cell.length_b   1.000
_cell.length_c   1.000
_cell.angle_alpha   90.00
_cell.angle_beta   90.00
_cell.angle_gamma   90.00
#
_symmetry.space_group_name_H-M   'P 1'
#
loop_
_entity.id
_entity.type
_entity.pdbx_description
1 polymer ?
#
loop_
_entity_poly.entity_id
_entity_poly.type
_entity_poly.pdbx_seq_one_letter_code
_entity_poly.pdbx_strand_id
1 'polypeptide(L)'
;MYSRRLIPRLSAAVNTSSTTHPSTTTSLARAFTGSAAQLDKTKAPALSDLEPNQGHVFDQKQKSFRDNLAEANRKRKEQERASESTASAKSSPNTFVATHKVLGEAVGSLQPSTGEAAREQDADGNKKKTGRLSSLIYGTEEGREMDREIERSFSQVLARGKYVHSIVFHEVKPDKVDEYVELVGNWYPKMAGMPENKVHLVGSWRTEVGECDTFVHIWEYQRYSGYHASLHSIQNHKDFPAFDAKLKSLITSKKTSLMQEFRFWPTSPPRQLGGVFELRSYTLHPGNLLEWETHWQKGLEARRAVMEGVGAWFVQIGALNEVHHLWQFADLEERRARREQSWSIPGWGETVHKTVPLIQTMKSRIMVPMPWSPMG
;
A
#
# COMPACT_ATOMS: atom_id res chain seq x y z
N MET A 1 51.74 2.06 46.03
CA MET A 1 52.12 3.19 46.91
C MET A 1 50.96 4.18 46.95
N TYR A 2 50.52 4.48 48.17
CA TYR A 2 49.64 5.54 48.69
C TYR A 2 48.78 6.39 47.71
N SER A 3 47.43 6.35 47.81
CA SER A 3 46.54 7.08 48.77
C SER A 3 46.30 8.54 48.32
N ARG A 4 45.08 8.96 47.95
CA ARG A 4 43.87 9.27 48.77
C ARG A 4 43.60 10.79 48.76
N ARG A 5 42.32 11.16 48.57
CA ARG A 5 41.44 12.07 49.37
C ARG A 5 40.44 12.78 48.42
N LEU A 6 39.13 12.47 48.37
CA LEU A 6 38.01 12.71 49.33
C LEU A 6 37.88 14.20 49.72
N ILE A 7 36.87 14.93 49.19
CA ILE A 7 35.52 15.27 49.77
C ILE A 7 35.64 16.34 50.90
N PRO A 8 34.80 17.41 51.01
CA PRO A 8 33.34 17.32 51.16
C PRO A 8 32.40 18.42 50.59
N ARG A 9 31.13 18.02 50.57
CA ARG A 9 29.87 18.80 50.51
C ARG A 9 29.77 19.88 51.60
N LEU A 10 28.92 20.89 51.38
CA LEU A 10 27.82 21.23 52.31
C LEU A 10 26.80 22.22 51.71
N SER A 11 25.58 22.04 52.19
CA SER A 11 24.31 22.70 51.91
C SER A 11 24.17 24.09 52.51
N ALA A 12 23.27 24.93 51.97
CA ALA A 12 22.26 25.63 52.77
C ALA A 12 21.21 26.30 51.87
N ALA A 13 19.95 26.17 52.29
CA ALA A 13 18.79 26.86 51.75
C ALA A 13 18.70 28.29 52.28
N VAL A 14 18.12 29.21 51.50
CA VAL A 14 17.45 30.41 52.03
C VAL A 14 16.11 30.58 51.35
N ASN A 15 15.13 30.80 52.21
CA ASN A 15 13.71 30.94 51.99
C ASN A 15 13.40 32.44 51.81
N THR A 16 12.65 32.84 50.78
CA THR A 16 11.98 34.15 50.78
C THR A 16 10.55 34.01 50.27
N SER A 17 9.64 34.29 51.19
CA SER A 17 8.20 34.43 51.03
C SER A 17 7.83 35.66 50.19
N SER A 18 6.80 35.55 49.35
CA SER A 18 5.87 36.66 49.13
C SER A 18 4.48 36.17 48.71
N THR A 19 3.50 36.62 49.48
CA THR A 19 2.07 36.39 49.40
C THR A 19 1.45 37.31 48.35
N THR A 20 0.61 36.82 47.44
CA THR A 20 -0.35 37.65 46.68
C THR A 20 -1.67 36.91 46.44
N HIS A 21 -2.77 37.64 46.59
CA HIS A 21 -4.17 37.19 46.62
C HIS A 21 -4.71 36.71 45.25
N PRO A 22 -5.78 35.89 45.22
CA PRO A 22 -6.35 35.37 43.98
C PRO A 22 -7.30 36.39 43.33
N SER A 23 -7.15 36.59 42.02
CA SER A 23 -8.13 37.29 41.18
C SER A 23 -8.98 36.25 40.45
N THR A 24 -10.28 36.30 40.71
CA THR A 24 -11.30 35.45 40.09
C THR A 24 -11.55 35.95 38.67
N THR A 25 -11.24 35.13 37.66
CA THR A 25 -11.70 35.36 36.28
C THR A 25 -12.48 34.15 35.81
N THR A 26 -13.80 34.30 35.75
CA THR A 26 -14.73 33.27 35.28
C THR A 26 -14.60 33.14 33.76
N SER A 27 -13.85 32.15 33.29
CA SER A 27 -13.82 31.77 31.87
C SER A 27 -14.84 30.66 31.62
N LEU A 28 -15.92 30.98 30.91
CA LEU A 28 -16.88 30.01 30.40
C LEU A 28 -16.25 29.26 29.21
N ALA A 29 -15.43 28.26 29.51
CA ALA A 29 -14.98 27.30 28.51
C ALA A 29 -16.10 26.28 28.25
N ARG A 30 -16.75 26.36 27.08
CA ARG A 30 -17.60 25.29 26.55
C ARG A 30 -16.75 24.03 26.39
N ALA A 31 -17.03 23.01 27.20
CA ALA A 31 -16.42 21.70 27.08
C ALA A 31 -16.90 21.03 25.79
N PHE A 32 -16.03 20.93 24.78
CA PHE A 32 -16.15 19.91 23.76
C PHE A 32 -15.61 18.61 24.34
N THR A 33 -16.49 17.77 24.87
CA THR A 33 -16.18 16.38 25.21
C THR A 33 -16.12 15.54 23.93
N GLY A 34 -15.03 15.70 23.19
CA GLY A 34 -14.57 14.67 22.26
C GLY A 34 -13.58 13.78 23.00
N SER A 35 -13.92 12.52 23.26
CA SER A 35 -12.91 11.51 23.59
C SER A 35 -12.05 11.27 22.34
N ALA A 36 -11.09 12.17 22.11
CA ALA A 36 -9.92 11.83 21.33
C ALA A 36 -9.03 10.99 22.24
N ALA A 37 -8.75 9.75 21.88
CA ALA A 37 -7.59 9.05 22.40
C ALA A 37 -6.42 10.05 22.39
N GLN A 38 -5.78 10.28 23.54
CA GLN A 38 -4.64 11.18 23.64
C GLN A 38 -3.52 10.61 22.77
N LEU A 39 -3.50 10.98 21.48
CA LEU A 39 -2.31 10.95 20.67
C LEU A 39 -1.26 11.74 21.43
N ASP A 40 -0.15 11.10 21.77
CA ASP A 40 1.02 11.79 22.25
C ASP A 40 1.37 12.87 21.21
N LYS A 41 1.16 14.14 21.57
CA LYS A 41 1.20 15.29 20.65
C LYS A 41 2.58 15.50 20.02
N THR A 42 3.56 14.68 20.40
CA THR A 42 4.95 14.74 19.96
C THR A 42 5.31 13.68 18.89
N LYS A 43 4.46 12.67 18.67
CA LYS A 43 4.73 11.57 17.71
C LYS A 43 3.99 11.80 16.39
N ALA A 44 4.68 11.55 15.27
CA ALA A 44 4.05 11.53 13.96
C ALA A 44 3.00 10.38 13.88
N PRO A 45 1.85 10.62 13.25
CA PRO A 45 0.80 9.60 13.13
C PRO A 45 1.28 8.42 12.28
N ALA A 46 0.84 7.22 12.66
CA ALA A 46 1.09 5.95 11.98
C ALA A 46 -0.22 5.23 11.66
N LEU A 47 -0.17 4.27 10.74
CA LEU A 47 -1.34 3.44 10.40
C LEU A 47 -1.91 2.70 11.62
N SER A 48 -1.06 2.35 12.58
CA SER A 48 -1.45 1.72 13.85
C SER A 48 -2.31 2.62 14.73
N ASP A 49 -2.24 3.95 14.57
CA ASP A 49 -3.02 4.89 15.39
C ASP A 49 -4.49 4.96 14.93
N LEU A 50 -4.80 4.38 13.76
CA LEU A 50 -6.14 4.22 13.26
C LEU A 50 -6.74 2.92 13.78
N GLU A 51 -7.90 3.01 14.42
CA GLU A 51 -8.68 1.85 14.83
C GLU A 51 -9.12 1.03 13.60
N PRO A 52 -8.86 -0.29 13.58
CA PRO A 52 -9.35 -1.16 12.52
C PRO A 52 -10.88 -1.20 12.42
N ASN A 53 -11.39 -1.52 11.24
CA ASN A 53 -12.83 -1.75 10.96
C ASN A 53 -13.77 -0.54 11.19
N GLN A 54 -13.23 0.69 11.17
CA GLN A 54 -14.02 1.93 11.36
C GLN A 54 -14.60 2.54 10.06
N GLY A 55 -14.70 1.76 8.97
CA GLY A 55 -15.18 2.26 7.67
C GLY A 55 -16.57 2.90 7.74
N HIS A 56 -17.52 2.25 8.43
CA HIS A 56 -18.87 2.78 8.61
C HIS A 56 -18.92 4.13 9.35
N VAL A 57 -18.07 4.32 10.37
CA VAL A 57 -17.95 5.60 11.09
C VAL A 57 -17.37 6.67 10.18
N PHE A 58 -16.38 6.30 9.36
CA PHE A 58 -15.79 7.20 8.38
C PHE A 58 -16.80 7.64 7.32
N ASP A 59 -17.58 6.72 6.77
CA ASP A 59 -18.63 7.00 5.79
C ASP A 59 -19.71 7.93 6.36
N GLN A 60 -20.10 7.71 7.62
CA GLN A 60 -21.03 8.59 8.32
C GLN A 60 -20.45 10.01 8.47
N LYS A 61 -19.18 10.13 8.88
CA LYS A 61 -18.49 11.42 8.98
C LYS A 61 -18.38 12.12 7.62
N GLN A 62 -18.06 11.38 6.55
CA GLN A 62 -18.03 11.93 5.19
C GLN A 62 -19.40 12.40 4.72
N LYS A 63 -20.47 11.66 5.04
CA LYS A 63 -21.84 12.09 4.76
C LYS A 63 -22.16 13.40 5.48
N SER A 64 -21.95 13.46 6.79
CA SER A 64 -22.16 14.69 7.58
C SER A 64 -21.34 15.87 7.06
N PHE A 65 -20.10 15.65 6.64
CA PHE A 65 -19.27 16.69 6.03
C PHE A 65 -19.87 17.24 4.74
N ARG A 66 -20.33 16.36 3.83
CA ARG A 66 -20.97 16.75 2.57
C ARG A 66 -22.28 17.52 2.81
N ASP A 67 -23.10 17.06 3.76
CA ASP A 67 -24.36 17.69 4.11
C ASP A 67 -24.12 19.11 4.69
N ASN A 68 -23.16 19.25 5.60
CA ASN A 68 -22.77 20.54 6.17
C ASN A 68 -22.22 21.50 5.10
N LEU A 69 -21.42 21.00 4.15
CA LEU A 69 -20.88 21.79 3.04
C LEU A 69 -22.00 22.29 2.13
N ALA A 70 -22.98 21.42 1.82
CA ALA A 70 -24.14 21.79 1.02
C ALA A 70 -25.01 22.84 1.73
N GLU A 71 -25.24 22.70 3.05
CA GLU A 71 -26.00 23.68 3.84
C GLU A 71 -25.28 25.02 3.91
N ALA A 72 -23.97 25.03 4.14
CA ALA A 72 -23.16 26.26 4.16
C ALA A 72 -23.21 26.99 2.81
N ASN A 73 -23.11 26.24 1.70
CA ASN A 73 -23.24 26.79 0.35
C ASN A 73 -24.65 27.34 0.08
N ARG A 74 -25.71 26.67 0.56
CA ARG A 74 -27.08 27.17 0.45
C ARG A 74 -27.26 28.48 1.22
N LYS A 75 -26.80 28.54 2.48
CA LYS A 75 -26.84 29.76 3.30
C LYS A 75 -26.08 30.91 2.66
N ARG A 76 -24.91 30.64 2.07
CA ARG A 76 -24.12 31.65 1.35
C ARG A 76 -24.86 32.18 0.13
N LYS A 77 -25.46 31.32 -0.69
CA LYS A 77 -26.26 31.75 -1.85
C LYS A 77 -27.50 32.54 -1.45
N GLU A 78 -28.16 32.15 -0.36
CA GLU A 78 -29.31 32.89 0.19
C GLU A 78 -28.88 34.28 0.69
N GLN A 79 -27.73 34.40 1.35
CA GLN A 79 -27.16 35.67 1.76
C GLN A 79 -26.76 36.55 0.58
N GLU A 80 -26.13 35.99 -0.45
CA GLU A 80 -25.78 36.69 -1.70
C GLU A 80 -27.06 37.22 -2.39
N ARG A 81 -28.10 36.38 -2.55
CA ARG A 81 -29.40 36.80 -3.11
C ARG A 81 -30.09 37.89 -2.28
N ALA A 82 -30.06 37.77 -0.95
CA ALA A 82 -30.65 38.78 -0.07
C ALA A 82 -29.89 40.13 -0.15
N SER A 83 -28.56 40.08 -0.34
CA SER A 83 -27.75 41.28 -0.53
C SER A 83 -28.01 41.97 -1.88
N GLU A 84 -28.21 41.19 -2.96
CA GLU A 84 -28.58 41.70 -4.28
C GLU A 84 -29.98 42.31 -4.31
N SER A 85 -30.98 41.69 -3.65
CA SER A 85 -32.33 42.24 -3.56
C SER A 85 -32.38 43.54 -2.76
N THR A 86 -31.48 43.71 -1.78
CA THR A 86 -31.39 44.94 -0.97
C THR A 86 -30.65 46.07 -1.72
N ALA A 87 -29.70 45.73 -2.60
CA ALA A 87 -29.04 46.69 -3.48
C ALA A 87 -29.98 47.19 -4.60
N SER A 88 -30.81 46.31 -5.18
CA SER A 88 -31.76 46.68 -6.23
C SER A 88 -32.94 47.53 -5.74
N ALA A 89 -33.22 47.56 -4.43
CA ALA A 89 -34.25 48.41 -3.83
C ALA A 89 -33.78 49.86 -3.55
N LYS A 90 -32.49 50.17 -3.75
CA LYS A 90 -31.89 51.50 -3.49
C LYS A 90 -31.49 52.28 -4.75
N SER A 91 -31.75 51.78 -5.96
CA SER A 91 -31.45 52.49 -7.21
C SER A 91 -32.72 52.92 -7.96
N SER A 92 -33.06 54.21 -7.90
CA SER A 92 -33.92 54.87 -8.91
C SER A 92 -33.11 55.16 -10.19
N PRO A 93 -33.76 55.26 -11.37
CA PRO A 93 -33.07 55.20 -12.64
C PRO A 93 -32.43 56.55 -12.98
N ASN A 94 -31.17 56.54 -13.39
CA ASN A 94 -30.66 57.61 -14.24
C ASN A 94 -29.66 57.09 -15.28
N THR A 95 -30.07 57.33 -16.53
CA THR A 95 -29.27 57.61 -17.73
C THR A 95 -28.25 56.59 -18.21
N PHE A 96 -28.59 56.00 -19.36
CA PHE A 96 -27.69 55.37 -20.32
C PHE A 96 -26.46 56.24 -20.63
N VAL A 97 -25.26 55.67 -20.48
CA VAL A 97 -24.12 55.97 -21.36
C VAL A 97 -23.36 54.67 -21.61
N ALA A 98 -23.20 54.33 -22.89
CA ALA A 98 -22.41 53.21 -23.36
C ALA A 98 -20.92 53.56 -23.36
N THR A 99 -20.07 52.67 -22.84
CA THR A 99 -18.66 52.65 -23.21
C THR A 99 -18.12 51.22 -23.26
N HIS A 100 -17.62 50.85 -24.44
CA HIS A 100 -16.80 49.68 -24.72
C HIS A 100 -15.60 49.59 -23.77
N LYS A 101 -15.30 48.37 -23.26
CA LYS A 101 -13.91 47.90 -23.19
C LYS A 101 -13.83 46.37 -23.25
N VAL A 102 -12.87 45.93 -24.06
CA VAL A 102 -12.59 44.58 -24.51
C VAL A 102 -11.34 44.04 -23.80
N LEU A 103 -11.34 42.72 -23.56
CA LEU A 103 -10.23 41.76 -23.33
C LEU A 103 -9.44 41.75 -22.00
N GLY A 104 -9.31 40.54 -21.44
CA GLY A 104 -8.33 40.18 -20.41
C GLY A 104 -8.65 38.94 -19.57
N GLU A 105 -8.58 37.75 -20.18
CA GLU A 105 -8.42 36.40 -19.58
C GLU A 105 -7.38 36.34 -18.44
N ALA A 106 -7.27 35.36 -17.53
CA ALA A 106 -7.96 34.11 -17.20
C ALA A 106 -7.41 33.66 -15.83
N VAL A 107 -8.26 33.19 -14.91
CA VAL A 107 -7.85 32.27 -13.82
C VAL A 107 -8.99 31.28 -13.59
N GLY A 108 -8.68 30.00 -13.79
CA GLY A 108 -9.64 28.91 -13.86
C GLY A 108 -10.42 28.68 -12.56
N SER A 109 -11.74 28.55 -12.71
CA SER A 109 -12.63 27.99 -11.70
C SER A 109 -13.25 26.72 -12.27
N LEU A 110 -12.80 25.57 -11.78
CA LEU A 110 -13.38 24.26 -12.07
C LEU A 110 -14.72 24.16 -11.33
N GLN A 111 -15.83 24.32 -12.07
CA GLN A 111 -17.15 23.93 -11.61
C GLN A 111 -17.44 22.47 -11.97
N PRO A 112 -17.99 21.66 -11.04
CA PRO A 112 -18.41 20.30 -11.32
C PRO A 112 -19.93 20.29 -11.61
N SER A 113 -20.34 20.41 -12.88
CA SER A 113 -21.72 20.09 -13.26
C SER A 113 -21.92 20.04 -14.79
N THR A 114 -21.34 19.05 -15.46
CA THR A 114 -21.78 18.62 -16.80
C THR A 114 -21.53 17.13 -16.96
N GLY A 115 -22.21 16.32 -16.14
CA GLY A 115 -22.15 14.86 -16.21
C GLY A 115 -23.51 14.16 -16.13
N GLU A 116 -24.61 14.91 -16.03
CA GLU A 116 -25.92 14.33 -15.71
C GLU A 116 -27.04 14.72 -16.69
N ALA A 117 -26.71 15.39 -17.80
CA ALA A 117 -27.65 15.78 -18.85
C ALA A 117 -27.43 15.05 -20.19
N ALA A 118 -26.74 13.90 -20.18
CA ALA A 118 -26.48 13.07 -21.37
C ALA A 118 -27.00 11.62 -21.22
N ARG A 119 -27.93 11.39 -20.29
CA ARG A 119 -28.64 10.11 -20.12
C ARG A 119 -30.14 10.37 -20.06
N GLU A 120 -30.72 10.82 -21.18
CA GLU A 120 -32.16 10.75 -21.45
C GLU A 120 -32.43 11.42 -22.81
N GLN A 121 -31.92 10.80 -23.88
CA GLN A 121 -32.38 11.01 -25.26
C GLN A 121 -31.59 10.06 -26.15
N ASP A 122 -32.03 8.81 -26.22
CA ASP A 122 -31.81 7.93 -27.37
C ASP A 122 -32.77 6.73 -27.23
N ALA A 123 -34.04 7.02 -27.46
CA ALA A 123 -35.06 6.03 -27.71
C ALA A 123 -36.02 6.60 -28.76
N ASP A 124 -35.54 6.79 -29.98
CA ASP A 124 -36.44 6.67 -31.13
C ASP A 124 -35.74 6.25 -32.41
N GLY A 125 -36.38 5.33 -33.12
CA GLY A 125 -35.79 4.55 -34.20
C GLY A 125 -35.57 5.35 -35.49
N ASN A 126 -34.43 5.13 -36.13
CA ASN A 126 -34.34 5.34 -37.57
C ASN A 126 -33.44 4.30 -38.24
N LYS A 127 -34.06 3.45 -39.08
CA LYS A 127 -33.39 2.44 -39.91
C LYS A 127 -32.55 3.14 -40.98
N LYS A 128 -31.22 3.05 -40.89
CA LYS A 128 -30.33 3.22 -42.04
C LYS A 128 -29.47 1.98 -42.25
N LYS A 129 -29.60 1.41 -43.45
CA LYS A 129 -28.88 0.24 -43.96
C LYS A 129 -27.38 0.54 -44.03
N THR A 130 -26.56 -0.22 -43.31
CA THR A 130 -25.10 -0.24 -43.45
C THR A 130 -24.61 -1.66 -43.68
N GLY A 131 -23.60 -1.79 -44.54
CA GLY A 131 -23.24 -3.00 -45.29
C GLY A 131 -22.63 -4.16 -44.49
N ARG A 132 -22.66 -5.33 -45.14
CA ARG A 132 -22.33 -6.69 -44.67
C ARG A 132 -20.84 -6.94 -44.34
N LEU A 133 -20.15 -6.10 -43.57
CA LEU A 133 -18.76 -6.38 -43.16
C LEU A 133 -18.39 -6.07 -41.70
N SER A 134 -19.35 -5.77 -40.80
CA SER A 134 -19.05 -5.49 -39.37
C SER A 134 -19.07 -6.71 -38.43
N SER A 135 -19.37 -7.92 -38.93
CA SER A 135 -19.54 -9.11 -38.08
C SER A 135 -18.26 -9.90 -37.79
N LEU A 136 -17.08 -9.39 -38.15
CA LEU A 136 -15.82 -10.15 -38.10
C LEU A 136 -14.79 -9.64 -37.09
N ILE A 137 -15.10 -8.60 -36.32
CA ILE A 137 -14.22 -8.10 -35.25
C ILE A 137 -14.82 -8.39 -33.86
N TYR A 138 -16.09 -8.79 -33.76
CA TYR A 138 -16.74 -9.13 -32.49
C TYR A 138 -16.85 -10.65 -32.26
N GLY A 139 -15.77 -11.23 -31.75
CA GLY A 139 -15.88 -12.42 -30.91
C GLY A 139 -15.32 -13.69 -31.50
N THR A 140 -14.01 -13.87 -31.31
CA THR A 140 -13.55 -15.16 -30.83
C THR A 140 -14.11 -15.37 -29.42
N GLU A 141 -14.37 -16.63 -29.03
CA GLU A 141 -14.80 -16.98 -27.67
C GLU A 141 -13.82 -16.41 -26.63
N GLU A 142 -12.53 -16.55 -26.89
CA GLU A 142 -11.43 -16.00 -26.10
C GLU A 142 -11.52 -14.47 -25.92
N GLY A 143 -11.89 -13.71 -26.98
CA GLY A 143 -12.02 -12.25 -26.89
C GLY A 143 -13.20 -11.81 -26.02
N ARG A 144 -14.32 -12.55 -26.06
CA ARG A 144 -15.49 -12.28 -25.22
C ARG A 144 -15.28 -12.70 -23.77
N GLU A 145 -14.51 -13.75 -23.53
CA GLU A 145 -14.08 -14.14 -22.18
C GLU A 145 -13.13 -13.08 -21.60
N MET A 146 -12.14 -12.64 -22.38
CA MET A 146 -11.23 -11.57 -21.99
C MET A 146 -11.98 -10.26 -21.68
N ASP A 147 -12.95 -9.85 -22.50
CA ASP A 147 -13.79 -8.66 -22.24
C ASP A 147 -14.61 -8.81 -20.95
N ARG A 148 -15.21 -9.99 -20.71
CA ARG A 148 -15.95 -10.28 -19.47
C ARG A 148 -15.05 -10.33 -18.23
N GLU A 149 -13.80 -10.73 -18.40
CA GLU A 149 -12.79 -10.71 -17.35
C GLU A 149 -12.28 -9.29 -17.07
N ILE A 150 -12.16 -8.44 -18.09
CA ILE A 150 -11.83 -7.02 -17.96
C ILE A 150 -12.93 -6.25 -17.19
N GLU A 151 -14.22 -6.60 -17.37
CA GLU A 151 -15.34 -5.97 -16.65
C GLU A 151 -15.38 -6.33 -15.14
N ARG A 152 -14.76 -7.44 -14.73
CA ARG A 152 -14.56 -7.76 -13.31
C ARG A 152 -13.36 -6.98 -12.79
N SER A 153 -13.37 -6.55 -11.53
CA SER A 153 -12.21 -5.82 -11.01
C SER A 153 -10.96 -6.69 -11.13
N PHE A 154 -9.86 -6.13 -11.64
CA PHE A 154 -8.61 -6.87 -11.93
C PHE A 154 -8.15 -7.76 -10.77
N SER A 155 -8.33 -7.32 -9.53
CA SER A 155 -7.99 -8.11 -8.35
C SER A 155 -8.93 -9.30 -8.09
N GLN A 156 -10.19 -9.26 -8.50
CA GLN A 156 -11.13 -10.38 -8.36
C GLN A 156 -10.86 -11.52 -9.35
N VAL A 157 -10.34 -11.19 -10.54
CA VAL A 157 -10.00 -12.21 -11.56
C VAL A 157 -8.66 -12.85 -11.25
N LEU A 158 -7.66 -12.02 -10.92
CA LEU A 158 -6.26 -12.45 -10.76
C LEU A 158 -5.95 -13.06 -9.39
N ALA A 159 -6.55 -12.50 -8.33
CA ALA A 159 -6.23 -12.91 -6.97
C ALA A 159 -7.10 -14.06 -6.49
N ARG A 160 -6.54 -14.88 -5.59
CA ARG A 160 -7.31 -15.84 -4.79
C ARG A 160 -8.28 -15.17 -3.82
N GLY A 161 -8.07 -13.88 -3.51
CA GLY A 161 -8.96 -13.03 -2.70
C GLY A 161 -9.02 -13.31 -1.19
N LYS A 162 -8.43 -14.41 -0.71
CA LYS A 162 -8.48 -14.79 0.71
C LYS A 162 -7.41 -14.09 1.57
N TYR A 163 -6.23 -13.88 1.01
CA TYR A 163 -5.06 -13.38 1.73
C TYR A 163 -4.44 -12.18 1.02
N VAL A 164 -3.80 -11.31 1.81
CA VAL A 164 -2.90 -10.26 1.34
C VAL A 164 -1.54 -10.56 1.93
N HIS A 165 -0.51 -10.40 1.12
CA HIS A 165 0.87 -10.56 1.55
C HIS A 165 1.54 -9.20 1.68
N SER A 166 2.49 -9.07 2.59
CA SER A 166 3.47 -7.98 2.54
C SER A 166 4.82 -8.54 2.16
N ILE A 167 5.54 -7.84 1.29
CA ILE A 167 6.97 -8.05 1.05
C ILE A 167 7.73 -6.86 1.61
N VAL A 168 8.70 -7.14 2.47
CA VAL A 168 9.50 -6.14 3.18
C VAL A 168 10.96 -6.34 2.82
N PHE A 169 11.60 -5.27 2.36
CA PHE A 169 13.03 -5.20 2.13
C PHE A 169 13.65 -4.31 3.21
N HIS A 170 14.58 -4.86 3.98
CA HIS A 170 15.41 -4.12 4.91
C HIS A 170 16.82 -4.06 4.36
N GLU A 171 17.30 -2.86 4.06
CA GLU A 171 18.70 -2.61 3.74
C GLU A 171 19.44 -2.36 5.05
N VAL A 172 20.26 -3.32 5.46
CA VAL A 172 20.94 -3.34 6.75
C VAL A 172 22.33 -2.75 6.60
N LYS A 173 22.79 -1.99 7.59
CA LYS A 173 24.17 -1.49 7.57
C LYS A 173 25.15 -2.68 7.61
N PRO A 174 26.19 -2.71 6.75
CA PRO A 174 27.08 -3.87 6.65
C PRO A 174 27.74 -4.27 7.98
N ASP A 175 28.04 -3.31 8.85
CA ASP A 175 28.65 -3.52 10.18
C ASP A 175 27.63 -3.90 11.28
N LYS A 176 26.35 -4.04 10.93
CA LYS A 176 25.23 -4.29 11.84
C LYS A 176 24.44 -5.56 11.55
N VAL A 177 24.91 -6.38 10.61
CA VAL A 177 24.23 -7.60 10.17
C VAL A 177 23.90 -8.53 11.35
N ASP A 178 24.87 -8.85 12.21
CA ASP A 178 24.65 -9.79 13.31
C ASP A 178 23.67 -9.24 14.37
N GLU A 179 23.82 -7.96 14.74
CA GLU A 179 22.89 -7.28 15.66
C GLU A 179 21.46 -7.24 15.09
N TYR A 180 21.33 -7.06 13.78
CA TYR A 180 20.04 -7.07 13.08
C TYR A 180 19.42 -8.47 13.07
N VAL A 181 20.23 -9.48 12.76
CA VAL A 181 19.82 -10.88 12.73
C VAL A 181 19.29 -11.32 14.09
N GLU A 182 19.99 -10.98 15.18
CA GLU A 182 19.53 -11.26 16.54
C GLU A 182 18.22 -10.52 16.88
N LEU A 183 18.15 -9.22 16.59
CA LEU A 183 16.97 -8.41 16.90
C LEU A 183 15.72 -8.93 16.17
N VAL A 184 15.84 -9.15 14.85
CA VAL A 184 14.72 -9.58 14.01
C VAL A 184 14.38 -11.05 14.25
N GLY A 185 15.38 -11.91 14.46
CA GLY A 185 15.19 -13.32 14.77
C GLY A 185 14.50 -13.57 16.10
N ASN A 186 14.64 -12.67 17.08
CA ASN A 186 13.88 -12.72 18.33
C ASN A 186 12.47 -12.11 18.21
N TRP A 187 12.31 -11.06 17.38
CA TRP A 187 11.04 -10.35 17.26
C TRP A 187 10.03 -11.06 16.34
N TYR A 188 10.46 -11.48 15.15
CA TYR A 188 9.56 -11.92 14.08
C TYR A 188 8.80 -13.21 14.44
N PRO A 189 9.49 -14.29 14.88
CA PRO A 189 8.81 -15.51 15.32
C PRO A 189 7.88 -15.27 16.51
N LYS A 190 8.29 -14.41 17.47
CA LYS A 190 7.46 -14.03 18.62
C LYS A 190 6.15 -13.38 18.18
N MET A 191 6.20 -12.42 17.27
CA MET A 191 4.99 -11.76 16.76
C MET A 191 4.13 -12.70 15.91
N ALA A 192 4.74 -13.58 15.10
CA ALA A 192 4.02 -14.58 14.31
C ALA A 192 3.31 -15.63 15.19
N GLY A 193 3.90 -15.97 16.35
CA GLY A 193 3.35 -16.96 17.28
C GLY A 193 2.21 -16.46 18.16
N MET A 194 1.97 -15.15 18.21
CA MET A 194 0.90 -14.52 19.00
C MET A 194 -0.46 -14.63 18.28
N PRO A 195 -1.45 -15.37 18.83
CA PRO A 195 -2.74 -15.59 18.16
C PRO A 195 -3.51 -14.31 17.85
N GLU A 196 -3.33 -13.26 18.66
CA GLU A 196 -3.95 -11.94 18.50
C GLU A 196 -3.50 -11.26 17.20
N ASN A 197 -2.28 -11.51 16.74
CA ASN A 197 -1.72 -10.86 15.56
C ASN A 197 -2.27 -11.44 14.26
N LYS A 198 -2.77 -12.68 14.26
CA LYS A 198 -3.41 -13.32 13.08
C LYS A 198 -2.59 -13.16 11.78
N VAL A 199 -1.27 -13.32 11.90
CA VAL A 199 -0.30 -13.15 10.82
C VAL A 199 0.56 -14.40 10.71
N HIS A 200 0.96 -14.74 9.49
CA HIS A 200 1.91 -15.82 9.24
C HIS A 200 3.17 -15.26 8.58
N LEU A 201 4.34 -15.62 9.11
CA LEU A 201 5.60 -15.38 8.42
C LEU A 201 5.72 -16.43 7.31
N VAL A 202 5.75 -16.01 6.05
CA VAL A 202 5.96 -16.93 4.92
C VAL A 202 7.44 -17.30 4.85
N GLY A 203 8.32 -16.32 5.01
CA GLY A 203 9.75 -16.57 5.11
C GLY A 203 10.56 -15.31 5.34
N SER A 204 11.81 -15.53 5.75
CA SER A 204 12.83 -14.50 5.94
C SER A 204 14.13 -14.98 5.31
N TRP A 205 14.76 -14.14 4.51
CA TRP A 205 15.98 -14.48 3.80
C TRP A 205 16.99 -13.34 3.84
N ARG A 206 18.27 -13.70 3.77
CA ARG A 206 19.38 -12.78 3.46
C ARG A 206 19.73 -12.91 1.99
N THR A 207 19.97 -11.80 1.30
CA THR A 207 20.46 -11.81 -0.08
C THR A 207 21.97 -12.04 -0.11
N GLU A 208 22.43 -13.00 -0.90
CA GLU A 208 23.86 -13.31 -1.09
C GLU A 208 24.38 -12.88 -2.47
N VAL A 209 23.51 -12.86 -3.50
CA VAL A 209 23.85 -12.34 -4.84
C VAL A 209 22.80 -11.33 -5.28
N GLY A 210 23.26 -10.13 -5.62
CA GLY A 210 22.43 -8.96 -5.93
C GLY A 210 22.67 -7.84 -4.93
N GLU A 211 21.63 -7.41 -4.23
CA GLU A 211 21.71 -6.40 -3.17
C GLU A 211 22.09 -7.09 -1.84
N CYS A 212 23.37 -7.41 -1.64
CA CYS A 212 23.85 -8.30 -0.56
C CYS A 212 23.58 -7.81 0.87
N ASP A 213 23.39 -6.51 1.07
CA ASP A 213 23.04 -5.92 2.38
C ASP A 213 21.53 -5.94 2.65
N THR A 214 20.75 -6.65 1.84
CA THR A 214 19.28 -6.66 1.91
C THR A 214 18.72 -7.96 2.47
N PHE A 215 17.89 -7.83 3.49
CA PHE A 215 17.04 -8.90 4.01
C PHE A 215 15.62 -8.76 3.45
N VAL A 216 15.04 -9.89 3.06
CA VAL A 216 13.70 -9.96 2.49
C VAL A 216 12.81 -10.75 3.43
N HIS A 217 11.63 -10.20 3.74
CA HIS A 217 10.64 -10.86 4.58
C HIS A 217 9.29 -10.84 3.88
N ILE A 218 8.62 -11.99 3.82
CA ILE A 218 7.28 -12.10 3.29
C ILE A 218 6.34 -12.52 4.43
N TRP A 219 5.25 -11.78 4.59
CA TRP A 219 4.20 -12.04 5.58
C TRP A 219 2.86 -12.24 4.91
N GLU A 220 2.02 -13.09 5.46
CA GLU A 220 0.65 -13.35 5.02
C GLU A 220 -0.36 -12.85 6.08
N TYR A 221 -1.40 -12.17 5.62
CA TYR A 221 -2.47 -11.62 6.45
C TYR A 221 -3.85 -11.99 5.89
N GLN A 222 -4.83 -12.05 6.79
CA GLN A 222 -6.23 -12.23 6.39
C GLN A 222 -6.81 -10.93 5.79
N ARG A 223 -6.63 -10.75 4.47
CA ARG A 223 -7.06 -9.56 3.72
C ARG A 223 -6.44 -8.26 4.30
N TYR A 224 -6.87 -7.12 3.76
CA TYR A 224 -6.42 -5.81 4.25
C TYR A 224 -6.87 -5.50 5.69
N SER A 225 -8.04 -6.00 6.10
CA SER A 225 -8.53 -5.84 7.48
C SER A 225 -7.61 -6.56 8.48
N GLY A 226 -7.14 -7.76 8.13
CA GLY A 226 -6.18 -8.51 8.94
C GLY A 226 -4.86 -7.77 9.00
N TYR A 227 -4.33 -7.32 7.86
CA TYR A 227 -3.11 -6.51 7.82
C TYR A 227 -3.16 -5.31 8.76
N HIS A 228 -4.23 -4.50 8.68
CA HIS A 228 -4.38 -3.32 9.54
C HIS A 228 -4.50 -3.71 11.02
N ALA A 229 -5.32 -4.72 11.35
CA ALA A 229 -5.46 -5.20 12.72
C ALA A 229 -4.14 -5.73 13.32
N SER A 230 -3.38 -6.51 12.54
CA SER A 230 -2.06 -7.00 12.94
C SER A 230 -1.09 -5.84 13.19
N LEU A 231 -1.02 -4.85 12.29
CA LEU A 231 -0.15 -3.69 12.48
C LEU A 231 -0.54 -2.87 13.71
N HIS A 232 -1.84 -2.65 13.92
CA HIS A 232 -2.35 -1.98 15.10
C HIS A 232 -1.93 -2.71 16.38
N SER A 233 -2.13 -4.03 16.44
CA SER A 233 -1.76 -4.84 17.60
C SER A 233 -0.24 -4.86 17.84
N ILE A 234 0.57 -5.12 16.80
CA ILE A 234 2.03 -5.24 16.92
C ILE A 234 2.66 -3.91 17.31
N GLN A 235 2.23 -2.78 16.75
CA GLN A 235 2.83 -1.48 17.06
C GLN A 235 2.43 -0.92 18.43
N ASN A 236 1.28 -1.37 18.96
CA ASN A 236 0.85 -1.06 20.32
C ASN A 236 1.38 -2.07 21.37
N HIS A 237 2.14 -3.08 20.94
CA HIS A 237 2.78 -4.02 21.85
C HIS A 237 3.83 -3.29 22.72
N LYS A 238 3.85 -3.59 24.03
CA LYS A 238 4.71 -2.90 25.02
C LYS A 238 6.20 -2.83 24.65
N ASP A 239 6.71 -3.88 23.99
CA ASP A 239 8.11 -4.01 23.61
C ASP A 239 8.44 -3.35 22.25
N PHE A 240 7.42 -2.95 21.48
CA PHE A 240 7.59 -2.43 20.11
C PHE A 240 8.41 -1.13 20.06
N PRO A 241 8.24 -0.14 20.96
CA PRO A 241 9.05 1.08 20.90
C PRO A 241 10.55 0.82 20.99
N ALA A 242 10.98 -0.10 21.86
CA ALA A 242 12.38 -0.47 22.01
C ALA A 242 12.90 -1.22 20.77
N PHE A 243 12.10 -2.15 20.26
CA PHE A 243 12.41 -2.88 19.03
C PHE A 243 12.56 -1.92 17.83
N ASP A 244 11.60 -1.03 17.61
CA ASP A 244 11.58 -0.08 16.49
C ASP A 244 12.74 0.92 16.55
N ALA A 245 13.04 1.45 17.74
CA ALA A 245 14.19 2.32 17.95
C ALA A 245 15.51 1.61 17.63
N LYS A 246 15.69 0.36 18.08
CA LYS A 246 16.88 -0.43 17.76
C LYS A 246 16.92 -0.73 16.26
N LEU A 247 15.85 -1.22 15.65
CA LEU A 247 15.78 -1.54 14.23
C LEU A 247 16.21 -0.34 13.36
N LYS A 248 15.69 0.86 13.64
CA LYS A 248 16.05 2.11 12.94
C LYS A 248 17.53 2.47 13.02
N SER A 249 18.24 2.06 14.07
CA SER A 249 19.69 2.29 14.16
C SER A 249 20.51 1.31 13.32
N LEU A 250 19.95 0.13 12.99
CA LEU A 250 20.62 -0.95 12.27
C LEU A 250 20.39 -0.90 10.76
N ILE A 251 19.27 -0.34 10.29
CA ILE A 251 18.92 -0.28 8.87
C ILE A 251 19.19 1.09 8.26
N THR A 252 19.52 1.10 6.97
CA THR A 252 19.58 2.30 6.13
C THR A 252 18.22 2.60 5.53
N SER A 253 17.48 1.56 5.11
CA SER A 253 16.15 1.74 4.51
C SER A 253 15.22 0.55 4.78
N LYS A 254 13.91 0.84 4.77
CA LYS A 254 12.83 -0.16 4.81
C LYS A 254 11.84 0.15 3.69
N LYS A 255 11.58 -0.84 2.84
CA LYS A 255 10.54 -0.77 1.79
C LYS A 255 9.51 -1.86 2.04
N THR A 256 8.24 -1.52 1.97
CA THR A 256 7.14 -2.46 2.14
C THR A 256 6.12 -2.28 1.04
N SER A 257 5.73 -3.38 0.40
CA SER A 257 4.64 -3.42 -0.57
C SER A 257 3.62 -4.47 -0.14
N LEU A 258 2.34 -4.20 -0.41
CA LEU A 258 1.27 -5.18 -0.26
C LEU A 258 0.94 -5.80 -1.61
N MET A 259 0.88 -7.13 -1.63
CA MET A 259 0.76 -7.92 -2.83
C MET A 259 -0.28 -9.02 -2.66
N GLN A 260 -0.80 -9.51 -3.77
CA GLN A 260 -1.74 -10.63 -3.82
C GLN A 260 -1.12 -11.78 -4.59
N GLU A 261 -1.44 -13.00 -4.20
CA GLU A 261 -1.02 -14.20 -4.92
C GLU A 261 -1.72 -14.29 -6.26
N PHE A 262 -1.00 -14.75 -7.27
CA PHE A 262 -1.61 -15.19 -8.51
C PHE A 262 -2.40 -16.48 -8.28
N ARG A 263 -3.63 -16.54 -8.80
CA ARG A 263 -4.48 -17.73 -8.67
C ARG A 263 -3.84 -19.00 -9.24
N PHE A 264 -3.14 -18.90 -10.37
CA PHE A 264 -2.51 -20.04 -11.05
C PHE A 264 -1.22 -20.52 -10.36
N TRP A 265 -0.68 -19.74 -9.42
CA TRP A 265 0.57 -20.04 -8.72
C TRP A 265 0.48 -19.69 -7.23
N PRO A 266 -0.27 -20.50 -6.46
CA PRO A 266 -0.41 -20.27 -5.02
C PRO A 266 0.92 -20.49 -4.29
N THR A 267 1.07 -19.84 -3.13
CA THR A 267 2.23 -20.09 -2.26
C THR A 267 2.17 -21.51 -1.71
N SER A 268 3.30 -22.20 -1.80
CA SER A 268 3.50 -23.52 -1.22
C SER A 268 3.51 -23.42 0.30
N PRO A 269 2.97 -24.42 1.03
CA PRO A 269 3.21 -24.54 2.46
C PRO A 269 4.72 -24.55 2.76
N PRO A 270 5.15 -24.12 3.96
CA PRO A 270 6.55 -24.14 4.32
C PRO A 270 7.17 -25.54 4.22
N ARG A 271 8.36 -25.63 3.62
CA ARG A 271 9.11 -26.89 3.44
C ARG A 271 10.56 -26.66 3.85
N GLN A 272 11.06 -27.51 4.76
CA GLN A 272 12.46 -27.47 5.21
C GLN A 272 13.36 -28.28 4.27
N LEU A 273 13.45 -27.86 3.00
CA LEU A 273 14.35 -28.50 2.02
C LEU A 273 15.77 -27.90 2.07
N GLY A 274 15.96 -26.78 2.77
CA GLY A 274 17.20 -26.02 2.76
C GLY A 274 17.50 -25.39 1.39
N GLY A 275 18.79 -25.22 1.09
CA GLY A 275 19.26 -24.72 -0.19
C GLY A 275 19.14 -23.21 -0.37
N VAL A 276 19.10 -22.78 -1.63
CA VAL A 276 19.08 -21.37 -2.04
C VAL A 276 17.75 -20.99 -2.69
N PHE A 277 17.36 -19.73 -2.50
CA PHE A 277 16.13 -19.17 -3.05
C PHE A 277 16.47 -18.13 -4.13
N GLU A 278 15.71 -18.11 -5.21
CA GLU A 278 15.77 -17.04 -6.21
C GLU A 278 14.48 -16.23 -6.17
N LEU A 279 14.56 -14.99 -5.68
CA LEU A 279 13.48 -14.02 -5.81
C LEU A 279 13.69 -13.20 -7.07
N ARG A 280 12.72 -13.26 -7.98
CA ARG A 280 12.70 -12.45 -9.19
C ARG A 280 11.62 -11.40 -9.08
N SER A 281 12.01 -10.14 -9.25
CA SER A 281 11.16 -8.95 -9.23
C SER A 281 11.14 -8.34 -10.62
N TYR A 282 9.98 -8.25 -11.24
CA TYR A 282 9.84 -7.61 -12.55
C TYR A 282 8.91 -6.40 -12.47
N THR A 283 9.37 -5.27 -12.98
CA THR A 283 8.50 -4.11 -13.21
C THR A 283 7.90 -4.24 -14.61
N LEU A 284 6.60 -4.38 -14.72
CA LEU A 284 5.88 -4.47 -15.98
C LEU A 284 5.57 -3.08 -16.53
N HIS A 285 5.36 -2.97 -17.84
CA HIS A 285 4.71 -1.78 -18.41
C HIS A 285 3.29 -1.63 -17.83
N PRO A 286 2.84 -0.40 -17.48
CA PRO A 286 1.48 -0.20 -16.99
C PRO A 286 0.45 -0.75 -17.98
N GLY A 287 -0.52 -1.51 -17.47
CA GLY A 287 -1.56 -2.16 -18.28
C GLY A 287 -1.23 -3.59 -18.73
N ASN A 288 0.02 -4.04 -18.66
CA ASN A 288 0.42 -5.34 -19.22
C ASN A 288 0.32 -6.53 -18.23
N LEU A 289 -0.17 -6.31 -17.01
CA LEU A 289 -0.20 -7.35 -15.97
C LEU A 289 -1.02 -8.58 -16.39
N LEU A 290 -2.21 -8.37 -16.96
CA LEU A 290 -3.12 -9.47 -17.37
C LEU A 290 -2.55 -10.28 -18.54
N GLU A 291 -1.98 -9.60 -19.54
CA GLU A 291 -1.32 -10.25 -20.66
C GLU A 291 -0.09 -11.05 -20.20
N TRP A 292 0.74 -10.45 -19.34
CA TRP A 292 1.89 -11.11 -18.75
C TRP A 292 1.49 -12.36 -17.97
N GLU A 293 0.44 -12.25 -17.16
CA GLU A 293 -0.12 -13.36 -16.37
C GLU A 293 -0.62 -14.50 -17.27
N THR A 294 -1.41 -14.18 -18.30
CA THR A 294 -1.96 -15.16 -19.25
C THR A 294 -0.85 -15.99 -19.91
N HIS A 295 0.24 -15.34 -20.32
CA HIS A 295 1.38 -16.04 -20.89
C HIS A 295 2.13 -16.87 -19.84
N TRP A 296 2.32 -16.34 -18.63
CA TRP A 296 2.98 -17.06 -17.55
C TRP A 296 2.19 -18.27 -17.04
N GLN A 297 0.87 -18.21 -17.04
CA GLN A 297 0.02 -19.35 -16.68
C GLN A 297 0.30 -20.55 -17.60
N LYS A 298 0.34 -20.31 -18.93
CA LYS A 298 0.68 -21.34 -19.93
C LYS A 298 2.11 -21.84 -19.75
N GLY A 299 3.08 -20.94 -19.56
CA GLY A 299 4.47 -21.32 -19.39
C GLY A 299 4.79 -22.01 -18.06
N LEU A 300 3.99 -21.78 -17.02
CA LEU A 300 4.18 -22.44 -15.73
C LEU A 300 3.91 -23.95 -15.83
N GLU A 301 2.98 -24.38 -16.67
CA GLU A 301 2.73 -25.81 -16.92
C GLU A 301 3.97 -26.50 -17.46
N ALA A 302 4.64 -25.91 -18.45
CA ALA A 302 5.92 -26.38 -18.96
C ALA A 302 7.00 -26.37 -17.86
N ARG A 303 7.06 -25.30 -17.06
CA ARG A 303 8.12 -25.11 -16.08
C ARG A 303 8.03 -26.06 -14.87
N ARG A 304 6.80 -26.46 -14.49
CA ARG A 304 6.55 -27.47 -13.44
C ARG A 304 7.15 -28.84 -13.75
N ALA A 305 7.39 -29.17 -15.02
CA ALA A 305 8.07 -30.40 -15.40
C ALA A 305 9.55 -30.46 -14.94
N VAL A 306 10.14 -29.29 -14.69
CA VAL A 306 11.56 -29.15 -14.40
C VAL A 306 11.82 -28.68 -12.97
N MET A 307 10.99 -27.76 -12.48
CA MET A 307 11.19 -27.11 -11.19
C MET A 307 9.87 -26.66 -10.55
N GLU A 308 9.82 -26.63 -9.22
CA GLU A 308 8.64 -26.21 -8.47
C GLU A 308 8.86 -24.82 -7.86
N GLY A 309 7.89 -23.94 -8.04
CA GLY A 309 7.92 -22.58 -7.49
C GLY A 309 7.39 -22.52 -6.07
N VAL A 310 7.97 -21.65 -5.25
CA VAL A 310 7.49 -21.40 -3.89
C VAL A 310 6.21 -20.57 -3.92
N GLY A 311 6.14 -19.55 -4.77
CA GLY A 311 4.95 -18.70 -4.93
C GLY A 311 5.18 -17.55 -5.90
N ALA A 312 4.10 -16.93 -6.35
CA ALA A 312 4.15 -15.72 -7.16
C ALA A 312 3.06 -14.72 -6.77
N TRP A 313 3.40 -13.44 -6.82
CA TRP A 313 2.56 -12.33 -6.36
C TRP A 313 2.63 -11.13 -7.30
N PHE A 314 1.60 -10.29 -7.26
CA PHE A 314 1.58 -8.97 -7.90
C PHE A 314 1.26 -7.88 -6.88
N VAL A 315 1.96 -6.75 -6.98
CA VAL A 315 1.82 -5.63 -6.03
C VAL A 315 0.54 -4.84 -6.29
N GLN A 316 -0.20 -4.54 -5.22
CA GLN A 316 -1.43 -3.73 -5.24
C GLN A 316 -1.25 -2.38 -4.52
N ILE A 317 -0.37 -2.30 -3.53
CA ILE A 317 -0.06 -1.07 -2.80
C ILE A 317 1.46 -1.00 -2.59
N GLY A 318 2.08 0.13 -2.93
CA GLY A 318 3.54 0.29 -2.92
C GLY A 318 4.08 0.37 -4.34
N ALA A 319 5.02 -0.51 -4.71
CA ALA A 319 5.62 -0.56 -6.04
C ALA A 319 4.66 -1.14 -7.10
N LEU A 320 3.71 -0.34 -7.57
CA LEU A 320 2.72 -0.76 -8.57
C LEU A 320 3.37 -1.28 -9.86
N ASN A 321 2.68 -2.19 -10.54
CA ASN A 321 3.17 -2.91 -11.73
C ASN A 321 4.37 -3.83 -11.47
N GLU A 322 4.72 -4.10 -10.22
CA GLU A 322 5.73 -5.09 -9.88
C GLU A 322 5.10 -6.47 -9.63
N VAL A 323 5.74 -7.50 -10.19
CA VAL A 323 5.44 -8.90 -9.93
C VAL A 323 6.65 -9.59 -9.32
N HIS A 324 6.40 -10.48 -8.37
CA HIS A 324 7.40 -11.26 -7.68
C HIS A 324 7.14 -12.75 -7.92
N HIS A 325 8.19 -13.51 -8.20
CA HIS A 325 8.13 -14.98 -8.13
C HIS A 325 9.35 -15.52 -7.41
N LEU A 326 9.10 -16.52 -6.58
CA LEU A 326 10.09 -17.12 -5.69
C LEU A 326 10.27 -18.59 -6.06
N TRP A 327 11.52 -18.98 -6.25
CA TRP A 327 11.94 -20.35 -6.55
C TRP A 327 12.91 -20.85 -5.47
N GLN A 328 12.97 -22.16 -5.29
CA GLN A 328 13.90 -22.83 -4.39
C GLN A 328 14.72 -23.86 -5.17
N PHE A 329 16.00 -23.98 -4.82
CA PHE A 329 16.96 -24.91 -5.41
C PHE A 329 17.86 -25.47 -4.32
N ALA A 330 18.46 -26.63 -4.53
CA ALA A 330 19.46 -27.18 -3.62
C ALA A 330 20.71 -26.28 -3.55
N ASP A 331 21.20 -25.83 -4.70
CA ASP A 331 22.35 -24.94 -4.82
C ASP A 331 22.36 -24.16 -6.15
N LEU A 332 23.44 -23.42 -6.41
CA LEU A 332 23.60 -22.61 -7.62
C LEU A 332 23.80 -23.43 -8.91
N GLU A 333 24.38 -24.63 -8.82
CA GLU A 333 24.59 -25.50 -9.99
C GLU A 333 23.29 -26.18 -10.38
N GLU A 334 22.50 -26.66 -9.41
CA GLU A 334 21.15 -27.16 -9.67
C GLU A 334 20.30 -26.05 -10.29
N ARG A 335 20.36 -24.82 -9.75
CA ARG A 335 19.69 -23.67 -10.35
C ARG A 335 20.07 -23.49 -11.82
N ARG A 336 21.37 -23.52 -12.14
CA ARG A 336 21.86 -23.40 -13.52
C ARG A 336 21.28 -24.52 -14.39
N ALA A 337 21.40 -25.76 -13.97
CA ALA A 337 20.94 -26.94 -14.71
C ALA A 337 19.42 -26.90 -14.97
N ARG A 338 18.60 -26.58 -13.96
CA ARG A 338 17.14 -26.49 -14.07
C ARG A 338 16.70 -25.38 -15.02
N ARG A 339 17.38 -24.24 -14.99
CA ARG A 339 17.10 -23.12 -15.91
C ARG A 339 17.44 -23.49 -17.35
N GLU A 340 18.55 -24.18 -17.58
CA GLU A 340 18.95 -24.68 -18.90
C GLU A 340 17.94 -25.72 -19.40
N GLN A 341 17.58 -26.68 -18.55
CA GLN A 341 16.61 -27.73 -18.87
C GLN A 341 15.24 -27.16 -19.24
N SER A 342 14.83 -26.04 -18.64
CA SER A 342 13.56 -25.37 -18.97
C SER A 342 13.48 -24.96 -20.45
N TRP A 343 14.60 -24.62 -21.10
CA TRP A 343 14.63 -24.29 -22.54
C TRP A 343 14.38 -25.49 -23.46
N SER A 344 14.58 -26.71 -22.95
CA SER A 344 14.27 -27.93 -23.68
C SER A 344 12.79 -28.30 -23.61
N ILE A 345 11.99 -27.61 -22.79
CA ILE A 345 10.56 -27.89 -22.65
C ILE A 345 9.76 -27.09 -23.69
N PRO A 346 8.92 -27.76 -24.52
CA PRO A 346 8.04 -27.08 -25.45
C PRO A 346 7.15 -26.04 -24.77
N GLY A 347 6.94 -24.89 -25.43
CA GLY A 347 6.12 -23.78 -24.92
C GLY A 347 6.86 -22.80 -23.99
N TRP A 348 7.99 -23.19 -23.37
CA TRP A 348 8.75 -22.27 -22.51
C TRP A 348 9.37 -21.12 -23.32
N GLY A 349 10.01 -21.41 -24.46
CA GLY A 349 10.60 -20.39 -25.33
C GLY A 349 9.57 -19.35 -25.83
N GLU A 350 8.37 -19.81 -26.20
CA GLU A 350 7.27 -18.93 -26.61
C GLU A 350 6.78 -18.04 -25.46
N THR A 351 6.67 -18.61 -24.24
CA THR A 351 6.33 -17.83 -23.05
C THR A 351 7.33 -16.70 -22.81
N VAL A 352 8.64 -17.00 -22.91
CA VAL A 352 9.67 -15.98 -22.74
C VAL A 352 9.56 -14.91 -23.82
N HIS A 353 9.40 -15.30 -25.08
CA HIS A 353 9.27 -14.36 -26.20
C HIS A 353 8.09 -13.40 -26.03
N LYS A 354 6.95 -13.88 -25.51
CA LYS A 354 5.75 -13.07 -25.30
C LYS A 354 5.81 -12.22 -24.02
N THR A 355 6.50 -12.67 -22.99
CA THR A 355 6.52 -11.98 -21.69
C THR A 355 7.63 -10.95 -21.55
N VAL A 356 8.79 -11.13 -22.19
CA VAL A 356 9.93 -10.21 -22.10
C VAL A 356 9.58 -8.79 -22.58
N PRO A 357 8.89 -8.58 -23.71
CA PRO A 357 8.51 -7.23 -24.17
C PRO A 357 7.58 -6.48 -23.21
N LEU A 358 6.90 -7.18 -22.30
CA LEU A 358 5.96 -6.59 -21.34
C LEU A 358 6.68 -6.05 -20.09
N ILE A 359 7.99 -6.28 -19.97
CA ILE A 359 8.77 -6.01 -18.77
C ILE A 359 9.72 -4.83 -19.01
N GLN A 360 9.68 -3.83 -18.13
CA GLN A 360 10.60 -2.69 -18.11
C GLN A 360 11.94 -3.06 -17.47
N THR A 361 11.91 -3.69 -16.30
CA THR A 361 13.12 -4.04 -15.56
C THR A 361 12.98 -5.41 -14.90
N MET A 362 14.10 -6.12 -14.78
CA MET A 362 14.18 -7.40 -14.09
C MET A 362 15.29 -7.38 -13.04
N LYS A 363 14.95 -7.78 -11.81
CA LYS A 363 15.92 -8.06 -10.76
C LYS A 363 15.83 -9.52 -10.35
N SER A 364 16.98 -10.11 -10.07
CA SER A 364 17.13 -11.47 -9.56
C SER A 364 18.00 -11.42 -8.33
N ARG A 365 17.52 -11.98 -7.22
CA ARG A 365 18.27 -12.08 -5.96
C ARG A 365 18.43 -13.55 -5.60
N ILE A 366 19.67 -13.99 -5.37
CA ILE A 366 19.91 -15.28 -4.71
C ILE A 366 19.95 -15.04 -3.22
N MET A 367 19.19 -15.81 -2.47
CA MET A 367 18.97 -15.61 -1.06
C MET A 367 19.10 -16.92 -0.30
N VAL A 368 19.52 -16.83 0.96
CA VAL A 368 19.60 -17.94 1.91
C VAL A 368 18.57 -17.71 3.01
N PRO A 369 17.78 -18.71 3.41
CA PRO A 369 16.78 -18.53 4.44
C PRO A 369 17.45 -18.32 5.81
N MET A 370 16.83 -17.50 6.65
CA MET A 370 17.32 -17.27 8.01
C MET A 370 16.96 -18.45 8.92
N PRO A 371 17.72 -18.76 9.99
CA PRO A 371 17.46 -19.92 10.86
C PRO A 371 16.06 -19.95 11.52
N TRP A 372 15.39 -18.81 11.64
CA TRP A 372 14.02 -18.70 12.16
C TRP A 372 12.95 -18.61 11.07
N SER A 373 13.35 -18.67 9.81
CA SER A 373 12.46 -18.68 8.66
C SER A 373 11.71 -20.01 8.63
N PRO A 374 10.38 -20.00 8.44
CA PRO A 374 9.63 -21.25 8.25
C PRO A 374 10.10 -22.10 7.06
N MET A 375 10.88 -21.52 6.14
CA MET A 375 11.36 -22.15 4.91
C MET A 375 12.74 -22.83 5.04
N GLY A 376 13.34 -22.90 6.24
CA GLY A 376 14.60 -23.60 6.48
C GLY A 376 15.60 -22.79 7.29
#